data_AF-D9PH37-F1
#
_entry.id   AF-D9PH37-F1
#
_cell.length_a   1.000
_cell.length_b   1.000
_cell.length_c   1.000
_cell.angle_alpha   90.00
_cell.angle_beta   90.00
_cell.angle_gamma   90.00
#
_symmetry.space_group_name_H-M   'P 1'
#
loop_
_entity.id
_entity.type
_entity.pdbx_description
1 polymer ?
#
loop_
_entity_poly.entity_id
_entity_poly.type
_entity_poly.pdbx_seq_one_letter_code
_entity_poly.pdbx_strand_id
1 'polypeptide(L)'
;MRSIKLDSAQDLDGLPADWVELHKPGTDGKIAITTDYPDYIPFMSYAKNDGPRFALYKEFRKRGYPANQEVLARLLQKRYELAKLLGYDNWAVYITEDKMIKTAGAVQEFVDKVADVSKKRAKKDYDELLAQLKKEMPKAKEVGDWQKAYVEEQLKKSKYSFDSQLVRTYFPFENVKHGILAVTSQMFGLNYKKVNVPVWDKSVDAYEVRVGDTLYGTFFLDMHPREGKYKHAAAFPIKSGVLGKQTPEAALVCNFSGGDGTAGLMEHDDVETFFHEFGHLLHHILGGRQKWLNISGFNVEWDFVEAPRSCSKNGHGMIPCSRHSRATPTEKRSPRSW
;
A
#
# COMPACT_ATOMS: atom_id res chain seq x y z
N MET A 1 1.72 -1.32 20.37
CA MET A 1 2.59 -1.66 19.22
C MET A 1 3.36 -2.93 19.61
N ARG A 2 3.45 -3.95 18.74
CA ARG A 2 4.24 -5.16 19.02
C ARG A 2 5.61 -5.03 18.35
N SER A 3 6.62 -5.71 18.87
CA SER A 3 7.99 -5.70 18.35
C SER A 3 8.73 -6.96 18.77
N ILE A 4 9.88 -7.20 18.14
CA ILE A 4 10.90 -8.13 18.62
C ILE A 4 12.15 -7.36 18.99
N LYS A 5 13.00 -7.95 19.84
CA LYS A 5 14.33 -7.44 20.17
C LYS A 5 15.38 -8.42 19.65
N LEU A 6 16.34 -7.91 18.90
CA LEU A 6 17.46 -8.67 18.36
C LEU A 6 18.68 -8.47 19.26
N ASP A 7 19.40 -9.57 19.52
CA ASP A 7 20.60 -9.57 20.37
C ASP A 7 21.88 -9.36 19.56
N SER A 8 21.84 -9.49 18.23
CA SER A 8 23.01 -9.40 17.36
C SER A 8 22.75 -8.52 16.15
N ALA A 9 23.72 -7.68 15.79
CA ALA A 9 23.72 -6.95 14.53
C ALA A 9 23.78 -7.89 13.30
N GLN A 10 24.21 -9.15 13.47
CA GLN A 10 24.19 -10.16 12.40
C GLN A 10 22.75 -10.50 11.97
N ASP A 11 21.76 -10.32 12.84
CA ASP A 11 20.34 -10.52 12.49
C ASP A 11 19.82 -9.47 11.51
N LEU A 12 20.59 -8.41 11.24
CA LEU A 12 20.30 -7.42 10.22
C LEU A 12 20.96 -7.73 8.86
N ASP A 13 21.68 -8.86 8.72
CA ASP A 13 22.34 -9.20 7.46
C ASP A 13 21.32 -9.30 6.32
N GLY A 14 21.65 -8.69 5.19
CA GLY A 14 20.81 -8.56 4.01
C GLY A 14 19.99 -7.29 3.95
N LEU A 15 19.82 -6.54 5.05
CA LEU A 15 19.05 -5.30 5.05
C LEU A 15 19.81 -4.13 4.41
N PRO A 16 19.09 -3.16 3.79
CA PRO A 16 19.71 -1.95 3.24
C PRO A 16 20.48 -1.15 4.31
N ALA A 17 21.62 -0.57 3.92
CA ALA A 17 22.50 0.17 4.85
C ALA A 17 21.79 1.37 5.50
N ASP A 18 21.00 2.11 4.73
CA ASP A 18 20.20 3.24 5.22
C ASP A 18 19.14 2.80 6.23
N TRP A 19 18.56 1.60 6.05
CA TRP A 19 17.64 1.03 7.03
C TRP A 19 18.37 0.63 8.31
N VAL A 20 19.54 -0.01 8.20
CA VAL A 20 20.36 -0.41 9.35
C VAL A 20 20.81 0.79 10.18
N GLU A 21 21.15 1.91 9.54
CA GLU A 21 21.55 3.15 10.22
C GLU A 21 20.45 3.74 11.13
N LEU A 22 19.18 3.50 10.79
CA LEU A 22 18.02 3.92 11.57
C LEU A 22 17.71 2.98 12.74
N HIS A 23 18.22 1.74 12.71
CA HIS A 23 17.93 0.70 13.69
C HIS A 23 19.12 0.44 14.62
N LYS A 24 19.52 1.49 15.35
CA LYS A 24 20.63 1.40 16.32
C LYS A 24 20.20 0.65 17.59
N PRO A 25 21.13 -0.03 18.27
CA PRO A 25 20.86 -0.62 19.57
C PRO A 25 20.35 0.43 20.58
N GLY A 26 19.33 0.05 21.35
CA GLY A 26 18.84 0.84 22.46
C GLY A 26 19.79 0.81 23.67
N THR A 27 19.35 1.38 24.79
CA THR A 27 20.13 1.40 26.04
C THR A 27 20.36 0.01 26.64
N ASP A 28 19.56 -0.97 26.26
CA ASP A 28 19.72 -2.38 26.65
C ASP A 28 20.65 -3.17 25.71
N GLY A 29 21.28 -2.49 24.73
CA GLY A 29 22.16 -3.10 23.73
C GLY A 29 21.42 -3.91 22.66
N LYS A 30 20.08 -3.91 22.65
CA LYS A 30 19.27 -4.68 21.71
C LYS A 30 18.70 -3.78 20.60
N ILE A 31 18.47 -4.36 19.43
CA ILE A 31 17.86 -3.66 18.30
C ILE A 31 16.37 -4.00 18.26
N ALA A 32 15.50 -2.99 18.33
CA ALA A 32 14.05 -3.19 18.32
C ALA A 32 13.51 -3.13 16.89
N ILE A 33 12.81 -4.18 16.46
CA ILE A 33 12.13 -4.22 15.15
C ILE A 33 10.62 -4.25 15.40
N THR A 34 9.90 -3.23 14.94
CA THR A 34 8.47 -3.12 15.19
C THR A 34 7.64 -3.87 14.15
N THR A 35 6.37 -4.11 14.47
CA THR A 35 5.39 -4.65 13.51
C THR A 35 4.76 -3.58 12.60
N ASP A 36 5.27 -2.35 12.62
CA ASP A 36 4.83 -1.29 11.71
C ASP A 36 5.45 -1.51 10.32
N TYR A 37 4.76 -1.09 9.27
CA TYR A 37 5.15 -1.43 7.89
C TYR A 37 6.57 -1.00 7.48
N PRO A 38 7.09 0.18 7.88
CA PRO A 38 8.46 0.59 7.56
C PRO A 38 9.54 -0.34 8.11
N ASP A 39 9.25 -1.08 9.18
CA ASP A 39 10.17 -2.06 9.75
C ASP A 39 9.83 -3.45 9.23
N TYR A 40 8.55 -3.82 9.26
CA TYR A 40 8.07 -5.16 8.93
C TYR A 40 8.38 -5.54 7.48
N ILE A 41 8.06 -4.67 6.51
CA ILE A 41 8.20 -5.03 5.09
C ILE A 41 9.68 -5.27 4.72
N PRO A 42 10.63 -4.34 4.98
CA PRO A 42 12.04 -4.58 4.65
C PRO A 42 12.61 -5.77 5.41
N PHE A 43 12.26 -5.94 6.68
CA PHE A 43 12.77 -7.06 7.48
C PHE A 43 12.32 -8.42 6.94
N MET A 44 11.03 -8.54 6.56
CA MET A 44 10.50 -9.78 6.00
C MET A 44 11.02 -10.09 4.59
N SER A 45 11.39 -9.06 3.82
CA SER A 45 11.87 -9.19 2.44
C SER A 45 13.39 -9.43 2.34
N TYR A 46 14.19 -8.86 3.24
CA TYR A 46 15.63 -8.79 3.04
C TYR A 46 16.48 -9.42 4.14
N ALA A 47 16.03 -9.46 5.40
CA ALA A 47 16.81 -10.04 6.48
C ALA A 47 17.05 -11.52 6.17
N LYS A 48 18.28 -12.02 6.23
CA LYS A 48 18.61 -13.41 5.88
C LYS A 48 18.27 -14.42 6.97
N ASN A 49 18.27 -13.99 8.24
CA ASN A 49 18.01 -14.91 9.35
C ASN A 49 16.52 -15.28 9.45
N ASP A 50 16.23 -16.58 9.29
CA ASP A 50 14.86 -17.11 9.30
C ASP A 50 14.18 -17.03 10.67
N GLY A 51 14.94 -17.24 11.76
CA GLY A 51 14.41 -17.26 13.12
C GLY A 51 13.77 -15.92 13.53
N PRO A 52 14.48 -14.79 13.41
CA PRO A 52 13.93 -13.45 13.62
C PRO A 52 12.75 -13.13 12.69
N ARG A 53 12.80 -13.50 11.40
CA ARG A 53 11.64 -13.31 10.49
C ARG A 53 10.41 -14.04 11.02
N PHE A 54 10.55 -15.29 11.47
CA PHE A 54 9.46 -16.05 12.07
C PHE A 54 8.95 -15.42 13.37
N ALA A 55 9.84 -14.92 14.23
CA ALA A 55 9.47 -14.25 15.47
C ALA A 55 8.65 -12.99 15.21
N LEU A 56 9.10 -12.13 14.28
CA LEU A 56 8.40 -10.92 13.89
C LEU A 56 7.05 -11.23 13.24
N TYR A 57 7.00 -12.23 12.33
CA TYR A 57 5.75 -12.69 11.73
C TYR A 57 4.73 -13.10 12.79
N LYS A 58 5.12 -13.88 13.81
CA LYS A 58 4.21 -14.27 14.90
C LYS A 58 3.65 -13.06 15.63
N GLU A 59 4.49 -12.08 15.98
CA GLU A 59 4.02 -10.87 16.65
C GLU A 59 3.10 -10.04 15.76
N PHE A 60 3.39 -9.96 14.46
CA PHE A 60 2.53 -9.28 13.49
C PHE A 60 1.14 -9.93 13.36
N ARG A 61 1.07 -11.27 13.33
CA ARG A 61 -0.18 -12.04 13.23
C ARG A 61 -0.98 -12.08 14.55
N LYS A 62 -0.34 -11.83 15.69
CA LYS A 62 -0.99 -11.70 17.01
C LYS A 62 -1.55 -10.30 17.30
N ARG A 63 -1.43 -9.35 16.37
CA ARG A 63 -2.05 -8.02 16.55
C ARG A 63 -3.57 -8.17 16.69
N GLY A 64 -4.12 -7.57 17.75
CA GLY A 64 -5.54 -7.72 18.12
C GLY A 64 -5.88 -9.00 18.89
N TYR A 65 -5.03 -10.03 18.90
CA TYR A 65 -5.27 -11.23 19.71
C TYR A 65 -4.85 -11.01 21.18
N PRO A 66 -5.63 -11.52 22.18
CA PRO A 66 -6.89 -12.24 22.03
C PRO A 66 -8.14 -11.35 21.97
N ALA A 67 -8.03 -10.06 22.31
CA ALA A 67 -9.18 -9.16 22.48
C ALA A 67 -10.15 -9.14 21.28
N ASN A 68 -9.64 -9.25 20.05
CA ASN A 68 -10.44 -9.22 18.83
C ASN A 68 -11.19 -10.53 18.55
N GLN A 69 -10.86 -11.64 19.21
CA GLN A 69 -11.52 -12.93 18.97
C GLN A 69 -12.99 -12.87 19.38
N GLU A 70 -13.28 -12.43 20.60
CA GLU A 70 -14.65 -12.27 21.09
C GLU A 70 -15.40 -11.15 20.37
N VAL A 71 -14.70 -10.07 19.99
CA VAL A 71 -15.28 -8.98 19.19
C VAL A 71 -15.73 -9.50 17.84
N LEU A 72 -14.90 -10.30 17.15
CA LEU A 72 -15.24 -10.87 15.85
C LEU A 72 -16.42 -11.85 15.96
N ALA A 73 -16.43 -12.72 16.96
CA ALA A 73 -17.54 -13.66 17.19
C ALA A 73 -18.86 -12.91 17.38
N ARG A 74 -18.87 -11.88 18.25
CA ARG A 74 -20.06 -11.02 18.45
C ARG A 74 -20.46 -10.28 17.19
N LEU A 75 -19.50 -9.78 16.41
CA LEU A 75 -19.77 -9.08 15.15
C LEU A 75 -20.47 -9.99 14.14
N LEU A 76 -20.01 -11.24 13.99
CA LEU A 76 -20.64 -12.21 13.09
C LEU A 76 -22.06 -12.55 13.53
N GLN A 77 -22.28 -12.74 14.83
CA GLN A 77 -23.62 -12.96 15.39
C GLN A 77 -24.54 -11.76 15.13
N LYS A 78 -24.09 -10.53 15.42
CA LYS A 78 -24.90 -9.32 15.20
C LYS A 78 -25.21 -9.05 13.74
N ARG A 79 -24.28 -9.35 12.82
CA ARG A 79 -24.53 -9.28 11.38
C ARG A 79 -25.62 -10.25 10.93
N TYR A 80 -25.62 -11.46 11.47
CA TYR A 80 -26.68 -12.44 11.19
C TYR A 80 -28.03 -11.98 11.75
N GLU A 81 -28.08 -11.54 13.02
CA GLU A 81 -29.29 -11.00 13.64
C GLU A 81 -29.88 -9.82 12.84
N LEU A 82 -29.03 -8.88 12.42
CA LEU A 82 -29.44 -7.73 11.61
C LEU A 82 -30.04 -8.15 10.26
N ALA A 83 -29.39 -9.08 9.56
CA ALA A 83 -29.89 -9.59 8.28
C ALA A 83 -31.28 -10.24 8.44
N LYS A 84 -31.45 -11.07 9.48
CA LYS A 84 -32.74 -11.69 9.80
C LYS A 84 -33.82 -10.68 10.13
N LEU A 85 -33.50 -9.65 10.91
CA LEU A 85 -34.44 -8.59 11.28
C LEU A 85 -34.97 -7.82 10.06
N LEU A 86 -34.11 -7.63 9.05
CA LEU A 86 -34.45 -6.96 7.80
C LEU A 86 -35.09 -7.90 6.75
N GLY A 87 -35.32 -9.18 7.09
CA GLY A 87 -35.99 -10.14 6.20
C GLY A 87 -35.06 -10.89 5.23
N TYR A 88 -33.74 -10.78 5.39
CA TYR A 88 -32.77 -11.50 4.56
C TYR A 88 -32.37 -12.85 5.19
N ASP A 89 -31.97 -13.81 4.36
CA ASP A 89 -31.57 -15.14 4.84
C ASP A 89 -30.30 -15.12 5.68
N ASN A 90 -29.34 -14.28 5.30
CA ASN A 90 -28.06 -14.14 5.99
C ASN A 90 -27.38 -12.81 5.63
N TRP A 91 -26.28 -12.50 6.29
CA TRP A 91 -25.51 -11.27 6.07
C TRP A 91 -24.99 -11.12 4.63
N ALA A 92 -24.60 -12.22 3.97
CA ALA A 92 -24.04 -12.15 2.63
C ALA A 92 -25.08 -11.68 1.61
N VAL A 93 -26.34 -12.15 1.71
CA VAL A 93 -27.42 -11.68 0.83
C VAL A 93 -27.69 -10.19 1.06
N TYR A 94 -27.77 -9.77 2.34
CA TYR A 94 -27.99 -8.38 2.71
C TYR A 94 -26.88 -7.45 2.19
N ILE A 95 -25.60 -7.78 2.44
CA ILE A 95 -24.48 -6.89 2.13
C ILE A 95 -24.16 -6.79 0.63
N THR A 96 -24.66 -7.72 -0.20
CA THR A 96 -24.45 -7.72 -1.65
C THR A 96 -25.51 -6.96 -2.44
N GLU A 97 -26.67 -6.67 -1.85
CA GLU A 97 -27.82 -6.09 -2.55
C GLU A 97 -27.49 -4.74 -3.22
N ASP A 98 -26.78 -3.88 -2.51
CA ASP A 98 -26.36 -2.55 -2.94
C ASP A 98 -25.01 -2.55 -3.69
N LYS A 99 -24.42 -3.72 -3.91
CA LYS A 99 -23.14 -3.88 -4.64
C LYS A 99 -23.40 -4.05 -6.14
N MET A 100 -22.36 -3.86 -6.95
CA MET A 100 -22.43 -4.10 -8.40
C MET A 100 -22.66 -5.59 -8.71
N ILE A 101 -22.08 -6.50 -7.91
CA ILE A 101 -22.20 -7.96 -8.05
C ILE A 101 -23.59 -8.52 -7.66
N LYS A 102 -24.39 -7.73 -6.93
CA LYS A 102 -25.80 -7.96 -6.53
C LYS A 102 -26.10 -9.14 -5.60
N THR A 103 -25.41 -10.27 -5.71
CA THR A 103 -25.79 -11.49 -4.98
C THR A 103 -24.59 -12.23 -4.40
N ALA A 104 -24.81 -12.88 -3.25
CA ALA A 104 -23.81 -13.75 -2.62
C ALA A 104 -23.43 -14.95 -3.50
N GLY A 105 -24.37 -15.49 -4.28
CA GLY A 105 -24.10 -16.58 -5.22
C GLY A 105 -23.13 -16.18 -6.33
N ALA A 106 -23.35 -15.00 -6.94
CA ALA A 106 -22.45 -14.46 -7.96
C ALA A 106 -21.04 -14.17 -7.40
N VAL A 107 -20.94 -13.75 -6.13
CA VAL A 107 -19.64 -13.61 -5.45
C VAL A 107 -18.92 -14.97 -5.36
N GLN A 108 -19.61 -16.02 -4.93
CA GLN A 108 -19.02 -17.35 -4.80
C GLN A 108 -18.56 -17.89 -6.17
N GLU A 109 -19.42 -17.83 -7.19
CA GLU A 109 -19.09 -18.26 -8.56
C GLU A 109 -17.88 -17.50 -9.12
N PHE A 110 -17.79 -16.19 -8.87
CA PHE A 110 -16.65 -15.39 -9.28
C PHE A 110 -15.36 -15.84 -8.60
N VAL A 111 -15.38 -16.05 -7.27
CA VAL A 111 -14.22 -16.50 -6.50
C VAL A 111 -13.76 -17.88 -6.97
N ASP A 112 -14.70 -18.81 -7.17
CA ASP A 112 -14.39 -20.17 -7.63
C ASP A 112 -13.77 -20.15 -9.03
N LYS A 113 -14.32 -19.34 -9.95
CA LYS A 113 -13.76 -19.16 -11.29
C LYS A 113 -12.33 -18.61 -11.25
N VAL A 114 -12.06 -17.61 -10.41
CA VAL A 114 -10.71 -17.05 -10.26
C VAL A 114 -9.75 -18.08 -9.66
N ALA A 115 -10.21 -18.84 -8.66
CA ALA A 115 -9.43 -19.91 -8.04
C ALA A 115 -9.06 -20.99 -9.07
N ASP A 116 -10.03 -21.44 -9.88
CA ASP A 116 -9.81 -22.48 -10.89
C ASP A 116 -8.83 -22.04 -11.98
N VAL A 117 -8.99 -20.82 -12.50
CA VAL A 117 -8.11 -20.28 -13.54
C VAL A 117 -6.68 -20.05 -13.01
N SER A 118 -6.55 -19.60 -11.76
CA SER A 118 -5.24 -19.30 -11.16
C SER A 118 -4.51 -20.53 -10.65
N LYS A 119 -5.21 -21.63 -10.32
CA LYS A 119 -4.67 -22.83 -9.65
C LYS A 119 -3.41 -23.39 -10.30
N LYS A 120 -3.40 -23.56 -11.63
CA LYS A 120 -2.24 -24.12 -12.35
C LYS A 120 -1.03 -23.19 -12.25
N ARG A 121 -1.23 -21.87 -12.39
CA ARG A 121 -0.15 -20.89 -12.30
C ARG A 121 0.36 -20.79 -10.87
N ALA A 122 -0.54 -20.69 -9.89
CA ALA A 122 -0.22 -20.65 -8.47
C ALA A 122 0.61 -21.85 -8.03
N LYS A 123 0.27 -23.06 -8.51
CA LYS A 123 1.07 -24.26 -8.24
C LYS A 123 2.50 -24.13 -8.81
N LYS A 124 2.64 -23.68 -10.07
CA LYS A 124 3.97 -23.49 -10.68
C LYS A 124 4.80 -22.47 -9.89
N ASP A 125 4.19 -21.36 -9.50
CA ASP A 125 4.86 -20.30 -8.74
C ASP A 125 5.30 -20.80 -7.36
N TYR A 126 4.43 -21.55 -6.68
CA TYR A 126 4.80 -22.19 -5.42
C TYR A 126 5.96 -23.19 -5.57
N ASP A 127 5.92 -24.03 -6.61
CA ASP A 127 7.00 -25.00 -6.88
C ASP A 127 8.33 -24.27 -7.15
N GLU A 128 8.32 -23.11 -7.83
CA GLU A 128 9.50 -22.25 -8.02
C GLU A 128 10.01 -21.64 -6.71
N LEU A 129 9.11 -21.15 -5.83
CA LEU A 129 9.48 -20.64 -4.50
C LEU A 129 10.10 -21.74 -3.64
N LEU A 130 9.50 -22.93 -3.60
CA LEU A 130 10.05 -24.04 -2.83
C LEU A 130 11.41 -24.49 -3.38
N ALA A 131 11.60 -24.51 -4.70
CA ALA A 131 12.88 -24.81 -5.31
C ALA A 131 13.95 -23.76 -4.96
N GLN A 132 13.58 -22.48 -4.91
CA GLN A 132 14.47 -21.40 -4.49
C GLN A 132 14.85 -21.54 -3.01
N LEU A 133 13.88 -21.78 -2.12
CA LEU A 133 14.14 -21.98 -0.69
C LEU A 133 15.08 -23.17 -0.43
N LYS A 134 14.95 -24.25 -1.20
CA LYS A 134 15.82 -25.43 -1.09
C LYS A 134 17.30 -25.18 -1.40
N LYS A 135 17.65 -24.09 -2.08
CA LYS A 135 19.06 -23.71 -2.31
C LYS A 135 19.76 -23.33 -1.00
N GLU A 136 19.04 -22.74 -0.07
CA GLU A 136 19.55 -22.33 1.25
C GLU A 136 19.15 -23.32 2.35
N MET A 137 17.99 -23.97 2.21
CA MET A 137 17.45 -24.94 3.15
C MET A 137 17.12 -26.27 2.43
N PRO A 138 18.12 -27.13 2.15
CA PRO A 138 17.93 -28.35 1.34
C PRO A 138 16.86 -29.32 1.85
N LYS A 139 16.55 -29.27 3.15
CA LYS A 139 15.54 -30.11 3.82
C LYS A 139 14.13 -29.49 3.85
N ALA A 140 13.94 -28.29 3.32
CA ALA A 140 12.64 -27.61 3.29
C ALA A 140 11.61 -28.43 2.51
N LYS A 141 10.43 -28.64 3.10
CA LYS A 141 9.31 -29.36 2.49
C LYS A 141 8.21 -28.42 2.00
N GLU A 142 8.14 -27.23 2.59
CA GLU A 142 7.16 -26.19 2.31
C GLU A 142 7.80 -24.82 2.50
N VAL A 143 7.15 -23.79 1.94
CA VAL A 143 7.52 -22.39 2.17
C VAL A 143 6.59 -21.84 3.25
N GLY A 144 7.14 -21.46 4.40
CA GLY A 144 6.35 -20.82 5.45
C GLY A 144 5.91 -19.40 5.05
N ASP A 145 4.78 -18.93 5.58
CA ASP A 145 4.27 -17.57 5.29
C ASP A 145 5.30 -16.47 5.55
N TRP A 146 6.13 -16.64 6.59
CA TRP A 146 7.18 -15.69 6.98
C TRP A 146 8.40 -15.72 6.03
N GLN A 147 8.49 -16.72 5.17
CA GLN A 147 9.58 -16.90 4.21
C GLN A 147 9.21 -16.36 2.84
N LYS A 148 7.90 -16.21 2.54
CA LYS A 148 7.40 -15.89 1.21
C LYS A 148 8.08 -14.66 0.59
N ALA A 149 8.05 -13.52 1.27
CA ALA A 149 8.63 -12.26 0.76
C ALA A 149 10.14 -12.39 0.51
N TYR A 150 10.88 -12.97 1.47
CA TYR A 150 12.30 -13.23 1.33
C TYR A 150 12.63 -14.12 0.11
N VAL A 151 11.92 -15.24 -0.03
CA VAL A 151 12.15 -16.19 -1.13
C VAL A 151 11.75 -15.59 -2.48
N GLU A 152 10.69 -14.78 -2.54
CA GLU A 152 10.30 -14.02 -3.72
C GLU A 152 11.42 -13.06 -4.15
N GLU A 153 12.06 -12.35 -3.22
CA GLU A 153 13.21 -11.49 -3.52
C GLU A 153 14.43 -12.28 -4.03
N GLN A 154 14.75 -13.42 -3.42
CA GLN A 154 15.83 -14.27 -3.94
C GLN A 154 15.52 -14.85 -5.33
N LEU A 155 14.25 -15.17 -5.60
CA LEU A 155 13.80 -15.64 -6.90
C LEU A 155 13.90 -14.52 -7.95
N LYS A 156 13.48 -13.29 -7.63
CA LYS A 156 13.63 -12.13 -8.51
C LYS A 156 15.10 -11.89 -8.90
N LYS A 157 16.00 -11.93 -7.91
CA LYS A 157 17.45 -11.80 -8.13
C LYS A 157 17.99 -12.90 -9.04
N SER A 158 17.69 -14.16 -8.73
CA SER A 158 18.27 -15.30 -9.46
C SER A 158 17.66 -15.54 -10.84
N LYS A 159 16.39 -15.22 -11.04
CA LYS A 159 15.65 -15.54 -12.28
C LYS A 159 15.58 -14.37 -13.25
N TYR A 160 15.46 -13.14 -12.75
CA TYR A 160 15.27 -11.93 -13.56
C TYR A 160 16.45 -10.97 -13.48
N SER A 161 17.52 -11.33 -12.74
CA SER A 161 18.62 -10.41 -12.42
C SER A 161 18.13 -9.10 -11.80
N PHE A 162 16.99 -9.16 -11.09
CA PHE A 162 16.31 -7.99 -10.55
C PHE A 162 16.66 -7.80 -9.08
N ASP A 163 17.27 -6.66 -8.72
CA ASP A 163 17.58 -6.31 -7.34
C ASP A 163 16.73 -5.13 -6.85
N SER A 164 15.71 -5.42 -6.05
CA SER A 164 14.83 -4.43 -5.44
C SER A 164 15.60 -3.38 -4.62
N GLN A 165 16.71 -3.76 -3.97
CA GLN A 165 17.54 -2.82 -3.20
C GLN A 165 18.29 -1.83 -4.09
N LEU A 166 18.68 -2.24 -5.30
CA LEU A 166 19.23 -1.32 -6.28
C LEU A 166 18.12 -0.44 -6.87
N VAL A 167 16.97 -1.02 -7.17
CA VAL A 167 15.85 -0.32 -7.81
C VAL A 167 15.28 0.79 -6.92
N ARG A 168 15.13 0.57 -5.60
CA ARG A 168 14.67 1.63 -4.67
C ARG A 168 15.51 2.91 -4.72
N THR A 169 16.80 2.83 -5.09
CA THR A 169 17.67 4.02 -5.22
C THR A 169 17.24 4.98 -6.34
N TYR A 170 16.40 4.50 -7.27
CA TYR A 170 15.81 5.29 -8.34
C TYR A 170 14.44 5.89 -7.96
N PHE A 171 13.91 5.56 -6.79
CA PHE A 171 12.64 6.05 -6.28
C PHE A 171 12.77 6.93 -5.02
N PRO A 172 13.54 8.05 -5.06
CA PRO A 172 13.40 9.08 -4.04
C PRO A 172 11.95 9.60 -4.00
N PHE A 173 11.38 9.74 -2.81
CA PHE A 173 9.99 10.14 -2.59
C PHE A 173 9.60 11.42 -3.34
N GLU A 174 10.42 12.46 -3.28
CA GLU A 174 10.15 13.72 -4.00
C GLU A 174 10.09 13.53 -5.53
N ASN A 175 10.93 12.66 -6.09
CA ASN A 175 10.91 12.34 -7.52
C ASN A 175 9.66 11.55 -7.89
N VAL A 176 9.25 10.58 -7.05
CA VAL A 176 8.02 9.81 -7.24
C VAL A 176 6.79 10.70 -7.15
N LYS A 177 6.71 11.57 -6.13
CA LYS A 177 5.65 12.57 -5.95
C LYS A 177 5.52 13.46 -7.20
N HIS A 178 6.64 14.02 -7.67
CA HIS A 178 6.65 14.82 -8.90
C HIS A 178 6.21 14.02 -10.13
N GLY A 179 6.68 12.77 -10.27
CA GLY A 179 6.28 11.89 -11.36
C GLY A 179 4.78 11.59 -11.38
N ILE A 180 4.19 11.26 -10.23
CA ILE A 180 2.74 11.01 -10.10
C ILE A 180 1.93 12.25 -10.47
N LEU A 181 2.30 13.43 -9.95
CA LEU A 181 1.64 14.68 -10.28
C LEU A 181 1.79 15.03 -11.77
N ALA A 182 2.95 14.81 -12.38
CA ALA A 182 3.16 15.08 -13.79
C ALA A 182 2.34 14.14 -14.69
N VAL A 183 2.33 12.85 -14.39
CA VAL A 183 1.57 11.84 -15.16
C VAL A 183 0.08 12.14 -15.10
N THR A 184 -0.46 12.36 -13.91
CA THR A 184 -1.89 12.63 -13.73
C THR A 184 -2.30 14.00 -14.25
N SER A 185 -1.43 15.01 -14.17
CA SER A 185 -1.61 16.30 -14.84
C SER A 185 -1.78 16.12 -16.35
N GLN A 186 -0.90 15.35 -16.99
CA GLN A 186 -0.96 15.08 -18.42
C GLN A 186 -2.18 14.24 -18.82
N MET A 187 -2.48 13.19 -18.07
CA MET A 187 -3.59 12.28 -18.39
C MET A 187 -4.96 12.95 -18.27
N PHE A 188 -5.14 13.82 -17.27
CA PHE A 188 -6.45 14.38 -16.93
C PHE A 188 -6.56 15.88 -17.20
N GLY A 189 -5.52 16.52 -17.73
CA GLY A 189 -5.50 17.97 -17.99
C GLY A 189 -5.54 18.82 -16.72
N LEU A 190 -4.92 18.34 -15.63
CA LEU A 190 -4.98 18.97 -14.31
C LEU A 190 -3.77 19.88 -14.08
N ASN A 191 -3.97 20.98 -13.35
CA ASN A 191 -2.90 21.82 -12.82
C ASN A 191 -2.88 21.69 -11.29
N TYR A 192 -1.73 21.31 -10.76
CA TYR A 192 -1.51 21.22 -9.32
C TYR A 192 -0.71 22.44 -8.84
N LYS A 193 -1.29 23.22 -7.93
CA LYS A 193 -0.63 24.38 -7.34
C LYS A 193 -0.43 24.15 -5.85
N LYS A 194 0.81 24.08 -5.40
CA LYS A 194 1.12 24.02 -3.96
C LYS A 194 0.63 25.31 -3.29
N VAL A 195 -0.08 25.18 -2.17
CA VAL A 195 -0.64 26.30 -1.42
C VAL A 195 -0.23 26.23 0.04
N ASN A 196 -0.14 27.39 0.68
CA ASN A 196 0.13 27.48 2.11
C ASN A 196 -1.20 27.77 2.84
N VAL A 197 -1.75 26.74 3.48
CA VAL A 197 -2.99 26.79 4.24
C VAL A 197 -2.77 26.11 5.59
N PRO A 198 -3.62 26.34 6.60
CA PRO A 198 -3.51 25.62 7.87
C PRO A 198 -3.55 24.10 7.66
N VAL A 199 -2.56 23.41 8.22
CA VAL A 199 -2.41 21.94 8.19
C VAL A 199 -2.23 21.41 9.61
N TRP A 200 -2.53 20.13 9.82
CA TRP A 200 -2.43 19.49 11.14
C TRP A 200 -1.02 19.09 11.55
N ASP A 201 -0.07 19.07 10.62
CA ASP A 201 1.34 18.75 10.89
C ASP A 201 2.24 19.46 9.87
N LYS A 202 3.46 19.84 10.28
CA LYS A 202 4.44 20.55 9.43
C LYS A 202 4.91 19.75 8.21
N SER A 203 4.76 18.43 8.24
CA SER A 203 5.12 17.52 7.14
C SER A 203 4.05 17.40 6.05
N VAL A 204 2.89 18.03 6.23
CA VAL A 204 1.75 17.92 5.31
C VAL A 204 1.85 18.99 4.23
N ASP A 205 1.89 18.55 2.97
CA ASP A 205 1.81 19.44 1.82
C ASP A 205 0.34 19.62 1.38
N ALA A 206 -0.05 20.84 0.99
CA ALA A 206 -1.37 21.14 0.45
C ALA A 206 -1.31 21.61 -1.00
N TYR A 207 -2.26 21.17 -1.83
CA TYR A 207 -2.33 21.47 -3.26
C TYR A 207 -3.75 21.81 -3.70
N GLU A 208 -3.91 22.86 -4.49
CA GLU A 208 -5.09 23.08 -5.31
C GLU A 208 -5.03 22.22 -6.59
N VAL A 209 -6.17 21.68 -7.00
CA VAL A 209 -6.39 21.01 -8.29
C VAL A 209 -7.22 21.92 -9.17
N ARG A 210 -6.70 22.29 -10.34
CA ARG A 210 -7.35 23.20 -11.28
C ARG A 210 -7.47 22.59 -12.67
N VAL A 211 -8.53 22.96 -13.40
CA VAL A 211 -8.68 22.71 -14.84
C VAL A 211 -8.92 24.05 -15.51
N GLY A 212 -7.94 24.51 -16.29
CA GLY A 212 -7.86 25.93 -16.66
C GLY A 212 -7.89 26.82 -15.41
N ASP A 213 -8.74 27.85 -15.42
CA ASP A 213 -8.90 28.77 -14.28
C ASP A 213 -9.88 28.27 -13.21
N THR A 214 -10.53 27.13 -13.43
CA THR A 214 -11.52 26.59 -12.50
C THR A 214 -10.86 25.76 -11.40
N LEU A 215 -11.13 26.10 -10.14
CA LEU A 215 -10.76 25.27 -8.99
C LEU A 215 -11.67 24.04 -8.91
N TYR A 216 -11.07 22.86 -8.94
CA TYR A 216 -11.76 21.57 -8.83
C TYR A 216 -11.73 21.03 -7.41
N GLY A 217 -10.70 21.32 -6.63
CA GLY A 217 -10.57 20.83 -5.27
C GLY A 217 -9.26 21.20 -4.62
N THR A 218 -9.12 20.84 -3.35
CA THR A 218 -7.84 20.91 -2.62
C THR A 218 -7.53 19.53 -2.06
N PHE A 219 -6.27 19.13 -2.07
CA PHE A 219 -5.86 17.93 -1.36
C PHE A 219 -4.63 18.14 -0.51
N PHE A 220 -4.46 17.25 0.46
CA PHE A 220 -3.37 17.24 1.42
C PHE A 220 -2.60 15.93 1.29
N LEU A 221 -1.26 15.98 1.34
CA LEU A 221 -0.39 14.81 1.31
C LEU A 221 0.30 14.68 2.67
N ASP A 222 -0.13 13.70 3.45
CA ASP A 222 0.45 13.32 4.73
C ASP A 222 1.17 11.98 4.56
N MET A 223 2.44 12.01 4.16
CA MET A 223 3.08 10.87 3.49
C MET A 223 4.05 10.07 4.35
N HIS A 224 4.45 10.60 5.51
CA HIS A 224 5.52 10.04 6.35
C HIS A 224 5.01 9.53 7.71
N PRO A 225 5.60 8.46 8.26
CA PRO A 225 5.18 7.92 9.55
C PRO A 225 5.49 8.89 10.70
N ARG A 226 4.60 8.97 11.69
CA ARG A 226 4.83 9.65 12.98
C ARG A 226 3.99 9.01 14.07
N GLU A 227 4.36 9.24 15.34
CA GLU A 227 3.60 8.76 16.48
C GLU A 227 2.15 9.26 16.44
N GLY A 228 1.19 8.38 16.76
CA GLY A 228 -0.25 8.71 16.76
C GLY A 228 -0.92 8.78 15.38
N LYS A 229 -0.17 8.71 14.27
CA LYS A 229 -0.72 8.73 12.90
C LYS A 229 -1.37 7.39 12.52
N TYR A 230 -2.40 7.46 11.67
CA TYR A 230 -2.97 6.30 10.99
C TYR A 230 -1.90 5.53 10.19
N LYS A 231 -1.84 4.21 10.39
CA LYS A 231 -0.71 3.37 9.97
C LYS A 231 -0.83 2.72 8.60
N HIS A 232 -1.98 2.82 7.95
CA HIS A 232 -2.17 2.29 6.59
C HIS A 232 -2.13 3.42 5.56
N ALA A 233 -2.05 3.05 4.28
CA ALA A 233 -2.26 3.98 3.19
C ALA A 233 -3.77 4.11 2.94
N ALA A 234 -4.28 5.33 2.80
CA ALA A 234 -5.68 5.60 2.50
C ALA A 234 -5.90 7.05 2.04
N ALA A 235 -6.85 7.23 1.12
CA ALA A 235 -7.45 8.53 0.82
C ALA A 235 -8.68 8.79 1.71
N PHE A 236 -8.70 9.93 2.39
CA PHE A 236 -9.80 10.36 3.26
C PHE A 236 -10.50 11.59 2.69
N PRO A 237 -11.83 11.57 2.52
CA PRO A 237 -12.58 12.77 2.17
C PRO A 237 -12.66 13.67 3.41
N ILE A 238 -12.19 14.92 3.30
CA ILE A 238 -12.38 15.95 4.32
C ILE A 238 -13.71 16.67 4.06
N LYS A 239 -13.95 17.00 2.79
CA LYS A 239 -15.14 17.70 2.34
C LYS A 239 -15.58 17.12 1.00
N SER A 240 -16.83 16.69 0.90
CA SER A 240 -17.39 16.19 -0.36
C SER A 240 -17.84 17.36 -1.24
N GLY A 241 -17.61 17.31 -2.54
CA GLY A 241 -17.94 18.45 -3.40
C GLY A 241 -19.45 18.52 -3.74
N VAL A 242 -19.95 19.72 -4.03
CA VAL A 242 -21.28 19.94 -4.60
C VAL A 242 -21.14 21.06 -5.62
N LEU A 243 -21.53 20.79 -6.87
CA LEU A 243 -21.36 21.72 -7.98
C LEU A 243 -21.99 23.08 -7.67
N GLY A 244 -21.18 24.15 -7.76
CA GLY A 244 -21.59 25.52 -7.53
C GLY A 244 -21.84 25.89 -6.06
N LYS A 245 -21.60 24.98 -5.10
CA LYS A 245 -21.84 25.22 -3.67
C LYS A 245 -20.66 24.89 -2.77
N GLN A 246 -19.94 23.81 -3.05
CA GLN A 246 -18.90 23.29 -2.17
C GLN A 246 -17.78 22.66 -2.99
N THR A 247 -16.56 23.14 -2.80
CA THR A 247 -15.35 22.57 -3.42
C THR A 247 -14.89 21.35 -2.62
N PRO A 248 -14.62 20.19 -3.24
CA PRO A 248 -14.17 18.99 -2.52
C PRO A 248 -12.76 19.16 -1.94
N GLU A 249 -12.53 18.52 -0.79
CA GLU A 249 -11.24 18.41 -0.12
C GLU A 249 -10.96 16.98 0.32
N ALA A 250 -9.72 16.52 0.18
CA ALA A 250 -9.31 15.17 0.61
C ALA A 250 -7.86 15.15 1.14
N ALA A 251 -7.57 14.20 2.03
CA ALA A 251 -6.23 13.91 2.51
C ALA A 251 -5.77 12.55 2.01
N LEU A 252 -4.56 12.49 1.45
CA LEU A 252 -3.85 11.25 1.25
C LEU A 252 -2.97 10.98 2.45
N VAL A 253 -3.18 9.86 3.11
CA VAL A 253 -2.40 9.46 4.28
C VAL A 253 -1.63 8.20 3.92
N CYS A 254 -0.31 8.29 3.87
CA CYS A 254 0.60 7.17 3.64
C CYS A 254 1.69 7.13 4.72
N ASN A 255 2.50 6.08 4.75
CA ASN A 255 3.59 5.91 5.72
C ASN A 255 4.89 5.50 5.00
N PHE A 256 5.22 6.23 3.92
CA PHE A 256 6.42 5.97 3.14
C PHE A 256 7.67 6.49 3.85
N SER A 257 8.77 5.78 3.63
CA SER A 257 10.11 6.21 4.05
C SER A 257 10.40 7.61 3.50
N GLY A 258 10.71 8.56 4.40
CA GLY A 258 10.92 9.97 4.12
C GLY A 258 10.54 10.85 5.31
N GLY A 259 10.98 12.11 5.30
CA GLY A 259 10.86 13.06 6.42
C GLY A 259 12.21 13.52 6.98
N ASP A 260 12.20 14.21 8.12
CA ASP A 260 13.43 14.66 8.81
C ASP A 260 14.32 13.43 9.16
N GLY A 261 15.48 13.28 8.50
CA GLY A 261 16.54 12.35 8.90
C GLY A 261 16.57 10.95 8.25
N THR A 262 15.85 10.71 7.14
CA THR A 262 15.93 9.42 6.39
C THR A 262 16.31 9.63 4.92
N ALA A 263 16.79 8.57 4.25
CA ALA A 263 17.17 8.63 2.83
C ALA A 263 15.98 8.89 1.86
N GLY A 264 14.73 8.74 2.34
CA GLY A 264 13.53 9.03 1.57
C GLY A 264 13.32 8.14 0.33
N LEU A 265 13.87 6.92 0.35
CA LEU A 265 13.78 5.97 -0.77
C LEU A 265 12.55 5.06 -0.62
N MET A 266 11.82 4.90 -1.71
CA MET A 266 10.61 4.07 -1.79
C MET A 266 10.91 2.71 -2.43
N GLU A 267 10.23 1.67 -1.95
CA GLU A 267 10.17 0.40 -2.68
C GLU A 267 9.23 0.53 -3.90
N HIS A 268 9.34 -0.37 -4.87
CA HIS A 268 8.41 -0.38 -6.02
C HIS A 268 6.94 -0.49 -5.57
N ASP A 269 6.67 -1.32 -4.56
CA ASP A 269 5.32 -1.50 -4.02
C ASP A 269 4.80 -0.23 -3.31
N ASP A 270 5.69 0.59 -2.74
CA ASP A 270 5.32 1.90 -2.21
C ASP A 270 4.90 2.85 -3.34
N VAL A 271 5.60 2.82 -4.47
CA VAL A 271 5.24 3.61 -5.66
C VAL A 271 3.87 3.19 -6.18
N GLU A 272 3.63 1.88 -6.32
CA GLU A 272 2.30 1.36 -6.70
C GLU A 272 1.21 1.79 -5.72
N THR A 273 1.51 1.75 -4.42
CA THR A 273 0.58 2.17 -3.37
C THR A 273 0.28 3.66 -3.47
N PHE A 274 1.28 4.50 -3.76
CA PHE A 274 1.07 5.91 -3.96
C PHE A 274 0.18 6.18 -5.18
N PHE A 275 0.46 5.55 -6.32
CA PHE A 275 -0.41 5.64 -7.50
C PHE A 275 -1.84 5.17 -7.21
N HIS A 276 -1.98 4.08 -6.46
CA HIS A 276 -3.27 3.52 -6.06
C HIS A 276 -4.10 4.54 -5.27
N GLU A 277 -3.55 5.04 -4.17
CA GLU A 277 -4.26 5.92 -3.25
C GLU A 277 -4.47 7.31 -3.86
N PHE A 278 -3.52 7.79 -4.67
CA PHE A 278 -3.69 9.03 -5.42
C PHE A 278 -4.83 8.94 -6.44
N GLY A 279 -5.08 7.75 -6.99
CA GLY A 279 -6.27 7.48 -7.81
C GLY A 279 -7.58 7.72 -7.06
N HIS A 280 -7.67 7.24 -5.81
CA HIS A 280 -8.85 7.48 -4.94
C HIS A 280 -9.02 8.96 -4.62
N LEU A 281 -7.92 9.67 -4.33
CA LEU A 281 -7.92 11.11 -4.12
C LEU A 281 -8.44 11.85 -5.35
N LEU A 282 -7.97 11.52 -6.55
CA LEU A 282 -8.47 12.15 -7.78
C LEU A 282 -9.93 11.78 -8.05
N HIS A 283 -10.35 10.55 -7.80
CA HIS A 283 -11.74 10.15 -7.92
C HIS A 283 -12.64 11.01 -7.02
N HIS A 284 -12.22 11.30 -5.78
CA HIS A 284 -12.94 12.21 -4.90
C HIS A 284 -13.04 13.63 -5.46
N ILE A 285 -11.90 14.19 -5.89
CA ILE A 285 -11.82 15.60 -6.32
C ILE A 285 -12.58 15.80 -7.64
N LEU A 286 -12.35 14.96 -8.64
CA LEU A 286 -12.98 15.08 -9.95
C LEU A 286 -14.45 14.64 -9.91
N GLY A 287 -14.75 13.60 -9.14
CA GLY A 287 -16.12 13.15 -8.87
C GLY A 287 -16.89 14.11 -7.95
N GLY A 288 -16.22 15.09 -7.33
CA GLY A 288 -16.80 16.07 -6.41
C GLY A 288 -17.74 17.10 -7.06
N ARG A 289 -17.99 16.99 -8.37
CA ARG A 289 -18.76 17.98 -9.14
C ARG A 289 -20.20 17.54 -9.41
N GLN A 290 -20.79 16.82 -8.48
CA GLN A 290 -22.19 16.38 -8.58
C GLN A 290 -23.17 17.39 -7.99
N LYS A 291 -24.44 17.29 -8.40
CA LYS A 291 -25.55 18.09 -7.86
C LYS A 291 -25.89 17.70 -6.42
N TRP A 292 -25.70 16.43 -6.07
CA TRP A 292 -26.10 15.86 -4.78
C TRP A 292 -24.90 15.27 -4.04
N LEU A 293 -24.86 15.51 -2.73
CA LEU A 293 -23.73 15.11 -1.88
C LEU A 293 -23.53 13.59 -1.83
N ASN A 294 -24.63 12.84 -1.80
CA ASN A 294 -24.63 11.37 -1.62
C ASN A 294 -24.07 10.57 -2.80
N ILE A 295 -23.95 11.19 -3.98
CA ILE A 295 -23.36 10.58 -5.18
C ILE A 295 -22.05 11.28 -5.59
N SER A 296 -21.57 12.21 -4.76
CA SER A 296 -20.39 13.02 -5.06
C SER A 296 -19.10 12.32 -4.58
N GLY A 297 -18.01 12.59 -5.27
CA GLY A 297 -16.71 11.96 -5.02
C GLY A 297 -16.73 10.48 -5.39
N PHE A 298 -16.12 9.64 -4.57
CA PHE A 298 -16.10 8.19 -4.77
C PHE A 298 -17.22 7.44 -4.03
N ASN A 299 -18.36 8.11 -3.78
CA ASN A 299 -19.57 7.48 -3.25
C ASN A 299 -20.26 6.62 -4.33
N VAL A 300 -19.61 5.53 -4.69
CA VAL A 300 -20.03 4.51 -5.67
C VAL A 300 -20.20 3.16 -4.98
N GLU A 301 -20.69 2.15 -5.69
CA GLU A 301 -20.77 0.78 -5.17
C GLU A 301 -19.39 0.32 -4.67
N TRP A 302 -19.36 -0.30 -3.49
CA TRP A 302 -18.11 -0.58 -2.77
C TRP A 302 -17.20 -1.59 -3.51
N ASP A 303 -17.77 -2.46 -4.32
CA ASP A 303 -17.05 -3.39 -5.21
C ASP A 303 -16.63 -2.74 -6.54
N PHE A 304 -17.01 -1.49 -6.79
CA PHE A 304 -16.58 -0.67 -7.92
C PHE A 304 -15.58 0.43 -7.52
N VAL A 305 -15.56 0.87 -6.26
CA VAL A 305 -14.67 1.97 -5.81
C VAL A 305 -13.20 1.72 -6.14
N GLU A 306 -12.79 0.45 -6.17
CA GLU A 306 -11.45 0.01 -6.51
C GLU A 306 -11.21 -0.11 -8.04
N ALA A 307 -12.23 -0.01 -8.91
CA ALA A 307 -12.06 -0.17 -10.35
C ALA A 307 -11.31 0.99 -11.05
N PRO A 308 -11.59 2.27 -10.75
CA PRO A 308 -10.80 3.40 -11.24
C PRO A 308 -9.31 3.29 -10.89
N ARG A 309 -8.99 2.64 -9.77
CA ARG A 309 -7.62 2.36 -9.31
C ARG A 309 -6.84 1.46 -10.27
N SER A 310 -7.48 0.41 -10.79
CA SER A 310 -6.79 -0.68 -11.50
C SER A 310 -6.41 -0.22 -12.90
N CYS A 311 -7.21 0.69 -13.47
CA CYS A 311 -6.86 1.38 -14.70
C CYS A 311 -5.62 2.29 -14.53
N SER A 312 -5.48 2.96 -13.37
CA SER A 312 -4.30 3.77 -13.05
C SER A 312 -3.04 2.91 -12.90
N LYS A 313 -3.14 1.75 -12.20
CA LYS A 313 -2.02 0.79 -12.08
C LYS A 313 -1.54 0.24 -13.43
N ASN A 314 -2.46 -0.02 -14.37
CA ASN A 314 -2.10 -0.50 -15.71
C ASN A 314 -1.40 0.55 -16.59
N GLY A 315 -1.45 1.84 -16.22
CA GLY A 315 -0.67 2.90 -16.87
C GLY A 315 0.86 2.72 -16.74
N HIS A 316 1.33 1.96 -15.75
CA HIS A 316 2.75 1.62 -15.59
C HIS A 316 3.32 0.80 -16.77
N GLY A 317 2.48 -0.02 -17.44
CA GLY A 317 2.91 -0.79 -18.60
C GLY A 317 3.12 0.03 -19.88
N MET A 318 2.64 1.28 -19.92
CA MET A 318 2.72 2.15 -21.10
C MET A 318 3.57 3.42 -20.89
N ILE A 319 4.06 3.69 -19.67
CA ILE A 319 4.87 4.87 -19.37
C ILE A 319 6.32 4.43 -19.14
N PRO A 320 7.31 4.89 -19.94
CA PRO A 320 8.70 4.54 -19.72
C PRO A 320 9.15 5.04 -18.35
N CYS A 321 9.46 4.11 -17.42
CA CYS A 321 10.02 4.41 -16.10
C CYS A 321 11.22 5.39 -16.19
N SER A 322 11.97 5.29 -17.30
CA SER A 322 13.12 6.13 -17.68
C SER A 322 12.91 7.66 -17.68
N ARG A 323 11.67 8.19 -17.70
CA ARG A 323 11.46 9.66 -17.69
C ARG A 323 11.57 10.29 -16.29
N HIS A 324 11.26 9.56 -15.22
CA HIS A 324 11.14 10.12 -13.87
C HIS A 324 12.01 9.43 -12.81
N SER A 325 12.61 8.29 -13.12
CA SER A 325 13.58 7.60 -12.26
C SER A 325 14.98 8.23 -12.38
N ARG A 326 15.39 9.04 -11.41
CA ARG A 326 16.77 9.56 -11.29
C ARG A 326 17.34 9.19 -9.92
N ALA A 327 18.52 8.56 -9.92
CA ALA A 327 19.28 8.31 -8.70
C ALA A 327 19.93 9.60 -8.17
N THR A 328 20.12 9.72 -6.86
CA THR A 328 20.84 10.82 -6.18
C THR A 328 22.36 10.79 -6.45
N PRO A 329 23.10 11.87 -6.12
CA PRO A 329 23.49 12.97 -7.01
C PRO A 329 24.51 12.58 -8.12
N THR A 330 24.43 11.38 -8.69
CA THR A 330 25.11 11.06 -9.95
C THR A 330 24.05 10.80 -11.02
N GLU A 331 24.05 11.63 -12.07
CA GLU A 331 23.04 11.72 -13.13
C GLU A 331 22.89 10.44 -13.99
N LYS A 332 22.45 9.33 -13.42
CA LYS A 332 22.13 8.11 -14.18
C LYS A 332 20.64 7.81 -14.11
N ARG A 333 20.01 7.75 -15.29
CA ARG A 333 18.67 7.19 -15.47
C ARG A 333 18.71 5.68 -15.24
N SER A 334 17.58 5.08 -14.87
CA SER A 334 17.50 3.62 -14.85
C SER A 334 17.84 3.06 -16.24
N PRO A 335 18.58 1.95 -16.33
CA PRO A 335 18.86 1.34 -17.62
C PRO A 335 17.56 0.85 -18.27
N ARG A 336 17.41 0.99 -19.59
CA ARG A 336 16.19 0.57 -20.33
C ARG A 336 15.90 -0.95 -20.26
N SER A 337 16.85 -1.74 -19.76
CA SER A 337 16.69 -3.18 -19.57
C SER A 337 15.89 -3.56 -18.31
N TRP A 338 15.43 -2.57 -17.54
CA TRP A 338 14.69 -2.72 -16.29
C TRP A 338 13.29 -2.16 -16.39
#